data_AF-A0A7X0DPG7-F1
#
_entry.id   AF-A0A7X0DPG7-F1
#
_cell.length_a   1.000
_cell.length_b   1.000
_cell.length_c   1.000
_cell.angle_alpha   90.00
_cell.angle_beta   90.00
_cell.angle_gamma   90.00
#
_symmetry.space_group_name_H-M   'P 1'
#
loop_
_entity.id
_entity.type
_entity.pdbx_description
1 polymer ?
#
loop_
_entity_poly.entity_id
_entity_poly.type
_entity_poly.pdbx_seq_one_letter_code
_entity_poly.pdbx_strand_id
1 'polypeptide(L)'
;MQLISLNNIEKQESFIYYRNVYFADVIYKYNDILEIKKVKFVIEATPLGEKHVTIDFIDLLNYPVLKLMVAIKRRVIDLEFKGKLP
;
A
#
# COMPACT_ATOMS: atom_id res chain seq x y z
N MET A 1 -2.88 12.58 -10.95
CA MET A 1 -3.14 11.62 -9.86
C MET A 1 -2.36 12.04 -8.64
N GLN A 2 -3.05 12.27 -7.52
CA GLN A 2 -2.44 12.67 -6.26
C GLN A 2 -3.00 11.77 -5.15
N LEU A 3 -2.11 11.10 -4.41
CA LEU A 3 -2.50 10.34 -3.22
C LEU A 3 -2.99 11.30 -2.14
N ILE A 4 -4.16 11.03 -1.57
CA ILE A 4 -4.73 11.78 -0.45
C ILE A 4 -4.48 11.02 0.85
N SER A 5 -4.89 9.74 0.93
CA SER A 5 -4.67 8.93 2.13
C SER A 5 -4.70 7.42 1.86
N LEU A 6 -4.21 6.65 2.84
CA LEU A 6 -4.46 5.22 3.01
C LEU A 6 -5.28 5.06 4.30
N ASN A 7 -6.44 4.45 4.19
CA ASN A 7 -7.37 4.23 5.29
C ASN A 7 -7.69 2.74 5.42
N ASN A 8 -8.32 2.36 6.54
CA ASN A 8 -8.80 1.00 6.80
C ASN A 8 -7.71 -0.04 6.55
N ILE A 9 -6.51 0.23 7.07
CA ILE A 9 -5.38 -0.68 6.93
C ILE A 9 -5.63 -1.87 7.85
N GLU A 10 -5.70 -3.06 7.27
CA GLU A 10 -5.92 -4.30 7.96
C GLU A 10 -4.78 -5.27 7.65
N LYS A 11 -4.24 -5.91 8.68
CA LYS A 11 -3.22 -6.94 8.54
C LYS A 11 -3.89 -8.30 8.34
N GLN A 12 -3.47 -9.01 7.30
CA GLN A 12 -3.87 -10.40 7.12
C GLN A 12 -3.14 -11.27 8.14
N GLU A 13 -3.89 -12.11 8.86
CA GLU A 13 -3.28 -13.15 9.69
C GLU A 13 -2.48 -14.13 8.83
N SER A 14 -1.26 -14.43 9.30
CA SER A 14 -0.34 -15.32 8.60
C SER A 14 0.67 -15.92 9.56
N PHE A 15 1.08 -17.16 9.27
CA PHE A 15 2.16 -17.86 9.97
C PHE A 15 3.54 -17.61 9.33
N ILE A 16 3.63 -16.73 8.32
CA ILE A 16 4.89 -16.42 7.63
C ILE A 16 5.53 -15.18 8.26
N TYR A 17 6.45 -15.40 9.20
CA TYR A 17 7.00 -14.33 10.05
C TYR A 17 7.77 -13.21 9.31
N TYR A 18 8.40 -13.52 8.16
CA TYR A 18 9.16 -12.54 7.39
C TYR A 18 8.29 -11.77 6.38
N ARG A 19 6.99 -12.03 6.34
CA ARG A 19 6.08 -11.50 5.32
C ARG A 19 4.78 -11.02 5.95
N ASN A 20 4.58 -9.71 5.95
CA ASN A 20 3.32 -9.12 6.36
C ASN A 20 2.51 -8.73 5.12
N VAL A 21 1.24 -9.14 5.09
CA VAL A 21 0.28 -8.80 4.03
C VAL A 21 -0.77 -7.87 4.62
N TYR A 22 -1.05 -6.79 3.91
CA TYR A 22 -2.01 -5.77 4.33
C TYR A 22 -3.00 -5.47 3.21
N PHE A 23 -4.20 -5.08 3.62
CA PHE A 23 -5.26 -4.55 2.78
C PHE A 23 -5.59 -3.13 3.23
N ALA A 24 -5.89 -2.24 2.28
CA ALA A 24 -6.25 -0.87 2.60
C ALA A 24 -7.12 -0.25 1.50
N ASP A 25 -7.84 0.79 1.87
CA ASP A 25 -8.52 1.67 0.92
C ASP A 25 -7.60 2.88 0.62
N VAL A 26 -7.26 3.05 -0.65
CA VAL A 26 -6.48 4.19 -1.14
C VAL A 26 -7.44 5.25 -1.66
N ILE A 27 -7.34 6.44 -1.09
CA ILE A 27 -8.06 7.63 -1.54
C ILE A 27 -7.10 8.51 -2.33
N TYR A 28 -7.44 8.82 -3.58
CA TYR A 28 -6.64 9.67 -4.45
C TYR A 28 -7.51 10.57 -5.33
N LYS A 29 -6.90 11.64 -5.83
CA LYS A 29 -7.53 12.59 -6.75
C LYS A 29 -7.10 12.33 -8.20
N TYR A 30 -8.05 12.19 -9.10
CA TYR A 30 -7.85 12.06 -10.54
C TYR A 30 -8.90 12.91 -11.29
N ASN A 31 -8.45 13.80 -12.19
CA ASN A 31 -9.33 14.72 -12.94
C ASN A 31 -10.35 15.46 -12.04
N ASP A 32 -9.87 15.98 -10.91
CA ASP A 32 -10.67 16.64 -9.88
C ASP A 32 -11.72 15.81 -9.16
N ILE A 33 -11.78 14.50 -9.44
CA ILE A 33 -12.64 13.53 -8.76
C ILE A 33 -11.83 12.77 -7.71
N LEU A 34 -12.43 12.56 -6.54
CA LEU A 34 -11.90 11.64 -5.54
C LEU A 34 -12.34 10.21 -5.87
N GLU A 35 -11.38 9.32 -5.97
CA GLU A 35 -11.61 7.90 -6.15
C GLU A 35 -11.10 7.12 -4.94
N ILE A 36 -11.76 6.00 -4.67
CA ILE A 36 -11.42 5.05 -3.62
C ILE A 36 -11.20 3.71 -4.29
N LYS A 37 -10.05 3.09 -4.03
CA LYS A 37 -9.70 1.75 -4.54
C LYS A 37 -9.08 0.90 -3.47
N LYS A 38 -9.40 -0.39 -3.50
CA LYS A 38 -8.77 -1.40 -2.65
C LYS A 38 -7.40 -1.75 -3.17
N VAL A 39 -6.42 -1.74 -2.27
CA VAL A 39 -5.07 -2.22 -2.53
C VAL A 39 -4.67 -3.29 -1.54
N LYS A 40 -3.85 -4.20 -2.02
CA LYS A 40 -3.04 -5.09 -1.22
C LYS A 40 -1.61 -4.57 -1.25
N PHE A 41 -0.95 -4.53 -0.10
CA PHE A 41 0.50 -4.35 -0.08
C PHE A 41 1.16 -5.38 0.82
N VAL A 42 2.38 -5.74 0.44
CA VAL A 42 3.16 -6.77 1.11
C VAL A 42 4.49 -6.16 1.54
N ILE A 43 4.87 -6.39 2.79
CA ILE A 43 6.18 -6.04 3.32
C ILE A 43 6.91 -7.35 3.62
N GLU A 44 7.98 -7.59 2.87
CA GLU A 44 8.84 -8.78 3.00
C GLU A 44 10.21 -8.39 3.51
N ALA A 45 10.66 -9.02 4.60
CA ALA A 45 12.01 -8.88 5.10
C ALA A 45 12.92 -9.92 4.43
N THR A 46 14.04 -9.46 3.87
CA THR A 46 15.09 -10.35 3.37
C THR A 46 15.94 -10.87 4.54
N PRO A 47 16.70 -11.97 4.36
CA PRO A 47 17.62 -12.46 5.38
C PRO A 47 18.68 -11.44 5.83
N LEU A 48 18.97 -10.44 4.99
CA LEU A 48 19.91 -9.35 5.29
C LEU A 48 19.24 -8.17 6.00
N GLY A 49 17.94 -8.27 6.31
CA GLY A 49 17.17 -7.23 7.00
C GLY A 49 16.62 -6.14 6.09
N GLU A 50 16.79 -6.25 4.77
CA GLU A 50 16.19 -5.31 3.83
C GLU A 50 14.68 -5.55 3.77
N LYS A 51 13.89 -4.48 3.62
CA LYS A 51 12.44 -4.59 3.50
C LYS A 51 12.00 -4.27 2.08
N HIS A 52 11.32 -5.22 1.44
CA HIS A 52 10.72 -5.06 0.13
C HIS A 52 9.22 -4.79 0.26
N VAL A 53 8.77 -3.71 -0.39
CA VAL A 53 7.36 -3.33 -0.44
C VAL A 53 6.82 -3.53 -1.86
N THR A 54 5.79 -4.37 -1.97
CA THR A 54 5.04 -4.65 -3.19
C THR A 54 3.61 -4.16 -3.03
N ILE A 55 3.03 -3.61 -4.10
CA ILE A 55 1.66 -3.05 -4.10
C ILE A 55 0.92 -3.60 -5.29
N ASP A 56 -0.27 -4.12 -5.01
CA ASP A 56 -1.21 -4.64 -6.00
C ASP A 56 -2.56 -3.94 -5.81
N PHE A 57 -3.13 -3.42 -6.89
CA PHE A 57 -4.53 -2.97 -6.84
C PHE A 57 -5.43 -4.19 -6.99
N ILE A 58 -6.40 -4.31 -6.09
CA ILE A 58 -7.41 -5.36 -6.14
C ILE A 58 -8.50 -4.97 -7.13
N ASP A 59 -8.86 -3.70 -7.11
CA ASP A 59 -9.82 -3.14 -8.05
C ASP A 59 -9.18 -2.87 -9.40
N LEU A 60 -9.94 -3.08 -10.48
CA LEU A 60 -9.52 -2.73 -11.82
C LEU A 60 -9.28 -1.22 -11.95
N LEU A 61 -8.16 -0.87 -12.56
CA LEU A 61 -7.76 0.49 -12.90
C LEU A 61 -7.71 0.64 -14.42
N ASN A 62 -8.51 1.54 -14.96
CA ASN A 62 -8.60 1.78 -16.40
C ASN A 62 -7.68 2.93 -16.87
N TYR A 63 -6.56 3.17 -16.18
CA TYR A 63 -5.63 4.26 -16.49
C TYR A 63 -4.22 4.01 -15.92
N PRO A 64 -3.19 4.77 -16.35
CA PRO A 64 -1.82 4.60 -15.87
C PRO A 64 -1.66 4.98 -14.39
N VAL A 65 -1.19 4.04 -13.56
CA VAL A 65 -1.11 4.22 -12.09
C VAL A 65 0.29 4.30 -11.51
N LEU A 66 1.34 4.30 -12.33
CA LEU A 66 2.73 4.26 -11.84
C LEU A 66 3.02 5.34 -10.80
N LYS A 67 2.59 6.59 -11.03
CA LYS A 67 2.75 7.70 -10.07
C LYS A 67 2.05 7.44 -8.75
N LEU A 68 0.85 6.86 -8.80
CA LEU A 68 0.08 6.51 -7.60
C LEU A 68 0.73 5.35 -6.85
N MET A 69 1.20 4.31 -7.54
CA MET A 69 1.93 3.19 -6.92
C MET A 69 3.17 3.66 -6.17
N VAL A 70 3.97 4.56 -6.77
CA VAL A 70 5.15 5.13 -6.10
C VAL A 70 4.76 5.94 -4.86
N ALA A 71 3.68 6.72 -4.94
CA ALA A 71 3.18 7.50 -3.81
C ALA A 71 2.69 6.60 -2.66
N ILE A 72 1.93 5.55 -2.97
CA ILE A 72 1.48 4.54 -2.00
C ILE A 72 2.70 3.86 -1.36
N LYS A 73 3.69 3.45 -2.16
CA LYS A 73 4.90 2.77 -1.67
C LYS A 73 5.66 3.62 -0.65
N ARG A 74 5.86 4.90 -0.97
CA ARG A 74 6.48 5.86 -0.04
C ARG A 74 5.68 6.01 1.25
N ARG A 75 4.35 6.09 1.14
CA ARG A 75 3.47 6.20 2.30
C ARG A 75 3.51 4.96 3.19
N VAL A 76 3.51 3.76 2.61
CA VAL A 76 3.63 2.49 3.34
C VAL A 76 4.98 2.39 4.05
N ILE A 77 6.08 2.72 3.37
CA ILE A 77 7.42 2.73 3.98
C ILE A 77 7.48 3.70 5.18
N ASP A 78 6.89 4.89 5.03
CA ASP A 78 6.81 5.88 6.12
C ASP A 78 5.98 5.37 7.31
N LEU A 79 4.85 4.70 7.06
CA LEU A 79 4.02 4.11 8.11
C LEU A 79 4.74 2.97 8.85
N GLU A 80 5.42 2.10 8.12
CA GLU A 80 6.23 1.01 8.67
C GLU A 80 7.38 1.55 9.53
N PHE A 81 8.12 2.53 9.01
CA PHE A 81 9.23 3.16 9.74
C PHE A 81 8.76 3.83 11.04
N LYS A 82 7.56 4.41 11.03
CA LYS A 82 6.94 5.04 12.20
C LYS A 82 6.26 4.06 13.15
N GLY A 83 6.21 2.76 12.85
CA GLY A 83 5.49 1.76 13.63
C GLY A 83 3.97 2.03 13.69
N LYS A 84 3.40 2.57 12.60
CA LYS A 84 1.98 2.97 12.52
C LYS A 84 1.12 1.99 11.72
N LEU A 85 1.70 0.89 11.23
CA LEU A 85 0.92 -0.21 10.69
C LEU A 85 0.42 -1.09 11.85
N PRO A 86 -0.80 -1.62 11.76
CA PRO A 86 -1.33 -2.55 12.75
C PRO A 86 -0.60 -3.91 12.74
#